data_AF-A0A2M7EDG7-F1
#
_entry.id   AF-A0A2M7EDG7-F1
#
_cell.length_a   1.000
_cell.length_b   1.000
_cell.length_c   1.000
_cell.angle_alpha   90.00
_cell.angle_beta   90.00
_cell.angle_gamma   90.00
#
_symmetry.space_group_name_H-M   'P 1'
#
loop_
_entity.id
_entity.type
_entity.pdbx_description
1 polymer ?
#
loop_
_entity_poly.entity_id
_entity_poly.type
_entity_poly.pdbx_seq_one_letter_code
_entity_poly.pdbx_strand_id
1 'polypeptide(L)'
;MSCIAAAEQNASSANPVIEQIKSTFHLLFIVIAILAVVVLFFIVRIIYRNTIGKKLRTTLTEDYRKAAEALKKEGRYVSAAVIFENRLRDTETAASLYEKGSDFRKAAELYNLLGMSEKSREMYLKDNNPDAAAQSFIMDGDYENAAKIYGQSGKKLDAAFALEKAGRRLAASRAYREAGKYKRASELLEEEGMTKEAVEMFGLYLIGKEIDSTNINDFYAYASKLEKVGKTENAVKALALIDRFNPAYLDVRERLHTLTSFQWDTISLEGKTTLRGMIKGSKIEPKHCLKLWLQILKTLQNAYKSGRGLGFISPENIIIDRSNNMSLLQSIPTSAYTSPEKLKGIELQPCADVYSLGVILYEMLTGSLDGLGFQRVTDINPELPDWLDEMIIKCIKKVKEDRYQSIEEILEDIKLLSKSKKQGLQRQ
;
A
#
# COMPACT_ATOMS: atom_id res chain seq x y z
N MET A 1 -17.60 -98.48 81.15
CA MET A 1 -17.87 -97.08 81.52
C MET A 1 -16.77 -96.21 80.92
N SER A 2 -16.62 -96.00 79.61
CA SER A 2 -17.56 -95.74 78.49
C SER A 2 -18.45 -94.51 78.70
N CYS A 3 -18.11 -93.44 77.96
CA CYS A 3 -19.05 -92.54 77.26
C CYS A 3 -19.49 -91.19 77.87
N ILE A 4 -18.69 -90.48 78.67
CA ILE A 4 -19.02 -89.07 79.03
C ILE A 4 -17.79 -88.12 78.96
N ALA A 5 -16.97 -88.23 77.92
CA ALA A 5 -15.81 -87.33 77.74
C ALA A 5 -15.69 -86.73 76.32
N ALA A 6 -16.75 -86.76 75.51
CA ALA A 6 -16.66 -86.37 74.10
C ALA A 6 -17.80 -85.45 73.61
N ALA A 7 -18.41 -84.63 74.46
CA ALA A 7 -19.53 -83.76 74.06
C ALA A 7 -19.44 -82.29 74.51
N GLU A 8 -18.28 -81.84 75.00
CA GLU A 8 -18.06 -80.43 75.41
C GLU A 8 -17.03 -79.67 74.55
N GLN A 9 -16.69 -80.22 73.37
CA GLN A 9 -15.98 -79.48 72.32
C GLN A 9 -16.87 -79.37 71.08
N ASN A 10 -17.85 -78.46 71.09
CA ASN A 10 -18.41 -77.89 69.85
C ASN A 10 -19.36 -76.69 70.07
N ALA A 11 -19.19 -75.95 71.16
CA ALA A 11 -19.86 -74.66 71.35
C ALA A 11 -18.95 -73.50 70.89
N SER A 12 -18.35 -73.61 69.70
CA SER A 12 -17.66 -72.48 69.07
C SER A 12 -17.44 -72.76 67.59
N SER A 13 -18.50 -72.58 66.80
CA SER A 13 -18.33 -72.19 65.40
C SER A 13 -19.57 -71.43 65.00
N ALA A 14 -19.55 -70.10 65.16
CA ALA A 14 -20.46 -69.26 64.41
C ALA A 14 -20.31 -69.67 62.93
N ASN A 15 -21.38 -70.20 62.34
CA ASN A 15 -21.34 -70.68 60.96
C ASN A 15 -20.95 -69.50 60.06
N PRO A 16 -19.78 -69.53 59.39
CA PRO A 16 -19.24 -68.37 58.66
C PRO A 16 -20.20 -67.87 57.58
N VAL A 17 -21.04 -68.76 57.05
CA VAL A 17 -22.11 -68.42 56.10
C VAL A 17 -23.19 -67.54 56.76
N ILE A 18 -23.57 -67.81 58.01
CA ILE A 18 -24.58 -67.03 58.74
C ILE A 18 -24.03 -65.65 59.13
N GLU A 19 -22.76 -65.54 59.53
CA GLU A 19 -22.12 -64.23 59.76
C GLU A 19 -21.96 -63.42 58.47
N GLN A 20 -21.59 -64.05 57.36
CA GLN A 20 -21.47 -63.39 56.07
C GLN A 20 -22.83 -62.91 55.55
N ILE A 21 -23.90 -63.69 55.73
CA ILE A 21 -25.27 -63.25 55.41
C ILE A 21 -25.67 -62.06 56.28
N LYS A 22 -25.44 -62.12 57.61
CA LYS A 22 -25.73 -61.00 58.52
C LYS A 22 -24.96 -59.73 58.14
N SER A 23 -23.67 -59.84 57.79
CA SER A 23 -22.85 -58.70 57.35
C SER A 23 -23.36 -58.09 56.04
N THR A 24 -23.76 -58.91 55.07
CA THR A 24 -24.33 -58.45 53.79
C THR A 24 -25.68 -57.74 54.00
N PHE A 25 -26.54 -58.29 54.86
CA PHE A 25 -27.79 -57.62 55.28
C PHE A 25 -27.51 -56.30 56.01
N HIS A 26 -26.48 -56.27 56.86
CA HIS A 26 -26.12 -55.06 57.59
C HIS A 26 -25.59 -53.97 56.67
N LEU A 27 -24.77 -54.33 55.66
CA LEU A 27 -24.27 -53.42 54.64
C LEU A 27 -25.40 -52.90 53.74
N LEU A 28 -26.31 -53.79 53.30
CA LEU A 28 -27.49 -53.41 52.51
C LEU A 28 -28.39 -52.44 53.30
N PHE A 29 -28.60 -52.70 54.59
CA PHE A 29 -29.36 -51.83 55.48
C PHE A 29 -28.70 -50.46 55.62
N ILE A 30 -27.38 -50.40 55.76
CA ILE A 30 -26.62 -49.12 55.82
C ILE A 30 -26.76 -48.35 54.49
N VAL A 31 -26.66 -49.01 53.34
CA VAL A 31 -26.84 -48.37 52.03
C VAL A 31 -28.26 -47.82 51.86
N ILE A 32 -29.28 -48.59 52.23
CA ILE A 32 -30.68 -48.15 52.20
C ILE A 32 -30.90 -46.98 53.17
N ALA A 33 -30.31 -47.02 54.37
CA ALA A 33 -30.41 -45.94 55.35
C ALA A 33 -29.73 -44.65 54.84
N ILE A 34 -28.56 -44.75 54.21
CA ILE A 34 -27.88 -43.60 53.58
C ILE A 34 -28.74 -43.03 52.45
N LEU A 35 -29.28 -43.88 51.58
CA LEU A 35 -30.20 -43.45 50.51
C LEU A 35 -31.44 -42.76 51.07
N ALA A 36 -32.03 -43.29 52.14
CA ALA A 36 -33.18 -42.69 52.80
C ALA A 36 -32.85 -41.31 53.40
N VAL A 37 -31.67 -41.14 54.01
CA VAL A 37 -31.21 -39.83 54.52
C VAL A 37 -30.97 -38.84 53.39
N VAL A 38 -30.36 -39.28 52.28
CA VAL A 38 -30.15 -38.43 51.08
C VAL A 38 -31.49 -37.99 50.49
N VAL A 39 -32.43 -38.92 50.32
CA VAL A 39 -33.80 -38.62 49.85
C VAL A 39 -34.51 -37.67 50.81
N LEU A 40 -34.42 -37.90 52.12
CA LEU A 40 -34.99 -37.02 53.14
C LEU A 40 -34.38 -35.61 53.07
N PHE A 41 -33.07 -35.48 52.88
CA PHE A 41 -32.40 -34.19 52.69
C PHE A 41 -32.95 -33.45 51.47
N PHE A 42 -33.14 -34.14 50.34
CA PHE A 42 -33.76 -33.53 49.16
C PHE A 42 -35.22 -33.14 49.40
N ILE A 43 -36.00 -33.97 50.11
CA ILE A 43 -37.40 -33.66 50.48
C ILE A 43 -37.45 -32.42 51.37
N VAL A 44 -36.65 -32.35 52.45
CA VAL A 44 -36.58 -31.19 53.35
C VAL A 44 -36.12 -29.95 52.60
N ARG A 45 -35.11 -30.07 51.71
CA ARG A 45 -34.65 -28.96 50.86
C ARG A 45 -35.75 -28.47 49.92
N ILE A 46 -36.53 -29.37 49.33
CA ILE A 46 -37.67 -29.03 48.46
C ILE A 46 -38.76 -28.33 49.27
N ILE A 47 -39.14 -28.86 50.43
CA ILE A 47 -40.14 -28.27 51.32
C ILE A 47 -39.69 -26.88 51.75
N TYR A 48 -38.46 -26.72 52.24
CA TYR A 48 -37.90 -25.43 52.64
C TYR A 48 -37.87 -24.43 51.47
N ARG A 49 -37.43 -24.86 50.28
CA ARG A 49 -37.43 -24.02 49.07
C ARG A 49 -38.84 -23.54 48.69
N ASN A 50 -39.83 -24.42 48.81
CA ASN A 50 -41.19 -24.17 48.30
C ASN A 50 -42.11 -23.47 49.32
N THR A 51 -41.81 -23.51 50.63
CA THR A 51 -42.60 -22.84 51.69
C THR A 51 -41.89 -21.60 52.25
N ILE A 52 -40.93 -21.80 53.15
CA ILE A 52 -40.26 -20.73 53.90
C ILE A 52 -39.38 -19.88 52.97
N GLY A 53 -38.58 -20.52 52.12
CA GLY A 53 -37.69 -19.84 51.18
C GLY A 53 -38.44 -18.99 50.15
N LYS A 54 -39.63 -19.43 49.70
CA LYS A 54 -40.48 -18.66 48.79
C LYS A 54 -41.06 -17.43 49.49
N LYS A 55 -41.59 -17.58 50.72
CA LYS A 55 -42.19 -16.49 51.51
C LYS A 55 -41.17 -15.41 51.92
N LEU A 56 -39.96 -15.82 52.29
CA LEU A 56 -38.87 -14.90 52.62
C LEU A 56 -38.37 -14.15 51.37
N ARG A 57 -38.28 -14.82 50.22
CA ARG A 57 -37.95 -14.14 48.95
C ARG A 57 -39.01 -13.11 48.56
N THR A 58 -40.29 -13.45 48.65
CA THR A 58 -41.37 -12.51 48.30
C THR A 58 -41.40 -11.27 49.19
N THR A 59 -41.11 -11.42 50.49
CA THR A 59 -41.05 -10.28 51.43
C THR A 59 -39.84 -9.39 51.14
N LEU A 60 -38.67 -9.99 50.92
CA LEU A 60 -37.45 -9.25 50.58
C LEU A 60 -37.56 -8.52 49.23
N THR A 61 -38.18 -9.15 48.21
CA THR A 61 -38.47 -8.51 46.92
C THR A 61 -39.37 -7.28 47.09
N GLU A 62 -40.38 -7.37 47.95
CA GLU A 62 -41.29 -6.26 48.21
C GLU A 62 -40.61 -5.10 48.95
N ASP A 63 -39.71 -5.38 49.88
CA ASP A 63 -38.92 -4.36 50.57
C ASP A 63 -37.96 -3.63 49.61
N TYR A 64 -37.28 -4.37 48.73
CA TYR A 64 -36.45 -3.76 47.68
C TYR A 64 -37.28 -2.91 46.71
N ARG A 65 -38.49 -3.34 46.36
CA ARG A 65 -39.40 -2.56 45.51
C ARG A 65 -39.81 -1.26 46.19
N LYS A 66 -40.19 -1.30 47.47
CA LYS A 66 -40.51 -0.08 48.24
C LYS A 66 -39.33 0.88 48.32
N ALA A 67 -38.13 0.37 48.59
CA ALA A 67 -36.92 1.19 48.63
C ALA A 67 -36.64 1.85 47.27
N ALA A 68 -36.76 1.10 46.17
CA ALA A 68 -36.56 1.64 44.83
C ALA A 68 -37.63 2.68 44.45
N GLU A 69 -38.90 2.49 44.84
CA GLU A 69 -39.97 3.47 44.62
C GLU A 69 -39.77 4.75 45.44
N ALA A 70 -39.23 4.66 46.66
CA ALA A 70 -38.85 5.84 47.43
C ALA A 70 -37.76 6.64 46.71
N LEU A 71 -36.70 5.98 46.23
CA LEU A 71 -35.64 6.62 45.46
C LEU A 71 -36.15 7.27 44.15
N LYS A 72 -37.11 6.64 43.47
CA LYS A 72 -37.78 7.22 42.30
C LYS A 72 -38.50 8.53 42.64
N LYS A 73 -39.24 8.56 43.76
CA LYS A 73 -39.95 9.77 44.22
C LYS A 73 -38.99 10.91 44.59
N GLU A 74 -37.81 10.57 45.09
CA GLU A 74 -36.74 11.52 45.38
C GLU A 74 -35.97 11.98 44.13
N GLY A 75 -36.30 11.46 42.93
CA GLY A 75 -35.59 11.77 41.68
C GLY A 75 -34.23 11.07 41.54
N ARG A 76 -33.88 10.15 42.44
CA ARG A 76 -32.63 9.38 42.41
C ARG A 76 -32.73 8.15 41.50
N TYR A 77 -32.98 8.40 40.22
CA TYR A 77 -33.32 7.36 39.25
C TYR A 77 -32.23 6.30 39.05
N VAL A 78 -30.95 6.69 38.98
CA VAL A 78 -29.82 5.74 38.85
C VAL A 78 -29.73 4.80 40.06
N SER A 79 -29.85 5.33 41.28
CA SER A 79 -29.85 4.50 42.49
C SER A 79 -31.03 3.53 42.53
N ALA A 80 -32.21 3.95 42.07
CA ALA A 80 -33.35 3.05 41.93
C ALA A 80 -33.09 1.97 40.86
N ALA A 81 -32.53 2.35 39.71
CA ALA A 81 -32.21 1.45 38.60
C ALA A 81 -31.30 0.30 39.04
N VAL A 82 -30.25 0.58 39.82
CA VAL A 82 -29.32 -0.41 40.37
C VAL A 82 -30.05 -1.48 41.21
N ILE A 83 -31.09 -1.10 41.96
CA ILE A 83 -31.90 -2.04 42.75
C ILE A 83 -32.77 -2.90 41.82
N PHE A 84 -33.42 -2.28 40.82
CA PHE A 84 -34.22 -3.00 39.84
C PHE A 84 -33.38 -4.01 39.05
N GLU A 85 -32.18 -3.63 38.62
CA GLU A 85 -31.23 -4.48 37.90
C GLU A 85 -30.72 -5.64 38.78
N ASN A 86 -30.13 -5.35 39.93
CA ASN A 86 -29.36 -6.34 40.69
C ASN A 86 -30.18 -7.15 41.70
N ARG A 87 -31.22 -6.56 42.29
CA ARG A 87 -32.03 -7.19 43.35
C ARG A 87 -33.35 -7.72 42.83
N LEU A 88 -34.03 -6.95 42.00
CA LEU A 88 -35.34 -7.32 41.45
C LEU A 88 -35.23 -8.09 40.12
N ARG A 89 -34.07 -8.03 39.45
CA ARG A 89 -33.83 -8.62 38.13
C ARG A 89 -34.87 -8.19 37.09
N ASP A 90 -35.32 -6.95 37.20
CA ASP A 90 -36.26 -6.29 36.30
C ASP A 90 -35.48 -5.35 35.38
N THR A 91 -34.98 -5.93 34.29
CA THR A 91 -34.12 -5.25 33.32
C THR A 91 -34.85 -4.12 32.58
N GLU A 92 -36.15 -4.28 32.31
CA GLU A 92 -36.94 -3.27 31.58
C GLU A 92 -37.13 -2.01 32.41
N THR A 93 -37.56 -2.17 33.68
CA THR A 93 -37.70 -1.04 34.59
C THR A 93 -36.35 -0.40 34.87
N ALA A 94 -35.29 -1.20 35.06
CA ALA A 94 -33.94 -0.69 35.26
C ALA A 94 -33.46 0.17 34.08
N ALA A 95 -33.63 -0.29 32.84
CA ALA A 95 -33.24 0.45 31.63
C ALA A 95 -33.93 1.81 31.55
N SER A 96 -35.25 1.86 31.76
CA SER A 96 -36.01 3.12 31.76
C SER A 96 -35.59 4.07 32.88
N LEU A 97 -35.18 3.54 34.04
CA LEU A 97 -34.69 4.36 35.15
C LEU A 97 -33.27 4.88 34.89
N TYR A 98 -32.39 4.11 34.27
CA TYR A 98 -31.08 4.61 33.84
C TYR A 98 -31.23 5.71 32.78
N GLU A 99 -32.16 5.55 31.82
CA GLU A 99 -32.50 6.59 30.84
C GLU A 99 -32.96 7.88 31.54
N LYS A 100 -33.95 7.78 32.45
CA LYS A 100 -34.43 8.94 33.24
C LYS A 100 -33.34 9.56 34.11
N GLY A 101 -32.40 8.73 34.58
CA GLY A 101 -31.24 9.13 35.36
C GLY A 101 -30.10 9.73 34.53
N SER A 102 -30.24 9.83 33.21
CA SER A 102 -29.20 10.28 32.27
C SER A 102 -27.93 9.41 32.23
N ASP A 103 -28.00 8.17 32.75
CA ASP A 103 -26.95 7.18 32.55
C ASP A 103 -27.23 6.42 31.24
N PHE A 104 -26.99 7.12 30.13
CA PHE A 104 -27.34 6.63 28.80
C PHE A 104 -26.55 5.38 28.43
N ARG A 105 -25.31 5.25 28.88
CA ARG A 105 -24.50 4.04 28.64
C ARG A 105 -25.15 2.80 29.24
N LYS A 106 -25.52 2.83 30.52
CA LYS A 106 -26.18 1.69 31.17
C LYS A 106 -27.55 1.41 30.58
N ALA A 107 -28.31 2.45 30.27
CA ALA A 107 -29.59 2.30 29.59
C ALA A 107 -29.42 1.58 28.23
N ALA A 108 -28.41 1.96 27.43
CA ALA A 108 -28.12 1.35 26.14
C ALA A 108 -27.77 -0.14 26.27
N GLU A 109 -26.87 -0.50 27.20
CA GLU A 109 -26.48 -1.89 27.47
C GLU A 109 -27.69 -2.77 27.79
N LEU A 110 -28.58 -2.29 28.67
CA LEU A 110 -29.78 -3.05 29.06
C LEU A 110 -30.83 -3.09 27.94
N TYR A 111 -31.03 -2.01 27.18
CA TYR A 111 -31.90 -2.04 26.01
C TYR A 111 -31.39 -3.02 24.95
N ASN A 112 -30.07 -3.11 24.76
CA ASN A 112 -29.48 -4.11 23.88
C ASN A 112 -29.75 -5.55 24.37
N LEU A 113 -29.62 -5.79 25.68
CA LEU A 113 -29.93 -7.10 26.29
C LEU A 113 -31.40 -7.49 26.13
N LEU A 114 -32.30 -6.51 26.12
CA LEU A 114 -33.74 -6.69 25.89
C LEU A 114 -34.10 -6.86 24.40
N GLY A 115 -33.12 -6.80 23.48
CA GLY A 115 -33.36 -6.83 22.04
C GLY A 115 -33.99 -5.55 21.49
N MET A 116 -34.00 -4.47 22.26
CA MET A 116 -34.52 -3.16 21.86
C MET A 116 -33.41 -2.33 21.18
N SER A 117 -32.93 -2.79 20.01
CA SER A 117 -31.79 -2.18 19.30
C SER A 117 -31.96 -0.68 19.03
N GLU A 118 -33.17 -0.23 18.68
CA GLU A 118 -33.42 1.20 18.39
C GLU A 118 -33.23 2.09 19.62
N LYS A 119 -33.83 1.70 20.76
CA LYS A 119 -33.65 2.43 22.03
C LYS A 119 -32.19 2.40 22.47
N SER A 120 -31.53 1.25 22.33
CA SER A 120 -30.10 1.12 22.61
C SER A 120 -29.27 2.11 21.79
N ARG A 121 -29.51 2.21 20.48
CA ARG A 121 -28.86 3.17 19.57
C ARG A 121 -29.11 4.62 19.99
N GLU A 122 -30.35 4.98 20.30
CA GLU A 122 -30.69 6.33 20.75
C GLU A 122 -29.90 6.70 22.02
N MET A 123 -29.80 5.76 22.97
CA MET A 123 -29.03 5.96 24.19
C MET A 123 -27.52 6.09 23.91
N TYR A 124 -26.94 5.28 23.02
CA TYR A 124 -25.53 5.44 22.64
C TYR A 124 -25.24 6.79 21.97
N LEU A 125 -26.18 7.31 21.17
CA LEU A 125 -26.05 8.65 20.59
C LEU A 125 -26.12 9.74 21.67
N LYS A 126 -27.01 9.59 22.68
CA LYS A 126 -27.06 10.49 23.84
C LYS A 126 -25.81 10.41 24.73
N ASP A 127 -25.16 9.24 24.83
CA ASP A 127 -23.86 9.05 25.51
C ASP A 127 -22.67 9.60 24.71
N ASN A 128 -22.89 10.17 23.52
CA ASN A 128 -21.84 10.58 22.58
C ASN A 128 -20.87 9.43 22.23
N ASN A 129 -21.42 8.22 22.07
CA ASN A 129 -20.68 7.02 21.69
C ASN A 129 -21.14 6.52 20.30
N PRO A 130 -20.69 7.17 19.22
CA PRO A 130 -21.12 6.83 17.87
C PRO A 130 -20.66 5.45 17.40
N ASP A 131 -19.59 4.90 18.00
CA ASP A 131 -19.08 3.57 17.65
C ASP A 131 -20.05 2.48 18.03
N ALA A 132 -20.54 2.51 19.27
CA ALA A 132 -21.51 1.54 19.76
C ALA A 132 -22.85 1.67 18.98
N ALA A 133 -23.26 2.91 18.66
CA ALA A 133 -24.44 3.16 17.84
C ALA A 133 -24.30 2.59 16.41
N ALA A 134 -23.16 2.84 15.75
CA ALA A 134 -22.88 2.33 14.41
C ALA A 134 -22.72 0.80 14.39
N GLN A 135 -22.11 0.20 15.41
CA GLN A 135 -22.02 -1.26 15.56
C GLN A 135 -23.40 -1.90 15.71
N SER A 136 -24.32 -1.27 16.44
CA SER A 136 -25.69 -1.76 16.52
C SER A 136 -26.38 -1.74 15.16
N PHE A 137 -26.20 -0.70 14.34
CA PHE A 137 -26.70 -0.70 12.96
C PHE A 137 -26.08 -1.82 12.11
N ILE A 138 -24.78 -2.10 12.27
CA ILE A 138 -24.10 -3.21 11.57
C ILE A 138 -24.67 -4.57 11.98
N MET A 139 -24.94 -4.79 13.28
CA MET A 139 -25.56 -6.02 13.77
C MET A 139 -26.96 -6.23 13.18
N ASP A 140 -27.72 -5.14 12.99
CA ASP A 140 -29.02 -5.15 12.33
C ASP A 140 -28.92 -5.28 10.79
N GLY A 141 -27.70 -5.28 10.22
CA GLY A 141 -27.44 -5.34 8.77
C GLY A 141 -27.60 -4.01 8.03
N ASP A 142 -27.87 -2.92 8.75
CA ASP A 142 -28.07 -1.57 8.22
C ASP A 142 -26.74 -0.81 8.10
N TYR A 143 -25.93 -1.23 7.14
CA TYR A 143 -24.64 -0.64 6.88
C TYR A 143 -24.70 0.82 6.39
N GLU A 144 -25.82 1.25 5.80
CA GLU A 144 -25.94 2.62 5.27
C GLU A 144 -26.08 3.63 6.41
N ASN A 145 -26.89 3.34 7.43
CA ASN A 145 -26.98 4.21 8.60
C ASN A 145 -25.72 4.13 9.46
N ALA A 146 -25.09 2.95 9.58
CA ALA A 146 -23.77 2.83 10.22
C ALA A 146 -22.73 3.75 9.54
N ALA A 147 -22.69 3.78 8.22
CA ALA A 147 -21.80 4.65 7.46
C ALA A 147 -22.04 6.14 7.74
N LYS A 148 -23.30 6.57 7.87
CA LYS A 148 -23.65 7.95 8.20
C LYS A 148 -23.11 8.35 9.57
N ILE A 149 -23.29 7.49 10.58
CA ILE A 149 -22.79 7.72 11.93
C ILE A 149 -21.25 7.83 11.94
N TYR A 150 -20.56 6.90 11.28
CA TYR A 150 -19.10 6.98 11.15
C TYR A 150 -18.63 8.23 10.40
N GLY A 151 -19.34 8.62 9.34
CA GLY A 151 -19.05 9.84 8.58
C GLY A 151 -19.18 11.10 9.42
N GLN A 152 -20.27 11.23 10.18
CA GLN A 152 -20.50 12.35 11.11
C GLN A 152 -19.46 12.41 12.23
N SER A 153 -18.93 11.24 12.63
CA SER A 153 -17.93 11.11 13.68
C SER A 153 -16.49 11.29 13.18
N GLY A 154 -16.31 11.62 11.90
CA GLY A 154 -14.98 11.79 11.27
C GLY A 154 -14.23 10.47 11.03
N LYS A 155 -14.86 9.32 11.28
CA LYS A 155 -14.29 7.99 11.07
C LYS A 155 -14.41 7.55 9.62
N LYS A 156 -13.64 8.23 8.76
CA LYS A 156 -13.73 8.08 7.30
C LYS A 156 -13.51 6.65 6.81
N LEU A 157 -12.57 5.92 7.42
CA LEU A 157 -12.27 4.55 7.01
C LEU A 157 -13.41 3.58 7.34
N ASP A 158 -13.95 3.68 8.55
CA ASP A 158 -15.08 2.85 8.99
C ASP A 158 -16.36 3.16 8.18
N ALA A 159 -16.58 4.43 7.86
CA ALA A 159 -17.64 4.86 6.96
C ALA A 159 -17.48 4.26 5.56
N ALA A 160 -16.26 4.26 5.01
CA ALA A 160 -15.97 3.66 3.71
C ALA A 160 -16.24 2.15 3.69
N PHE A 161 -15.80 1.45 4.75
CA PHE A 161 -16.04 0.01 4.90
C PHE A 161 -17.53 -0.31 5.01
N ALA A 162 -18.28 0.46 5.81
CA ALA A 162 -19.73 0.28 5.92
C ALA A 162 -20.44 0.53 4.57
N LEU A 163 -20.08 1.58 3.83
CA LEU A 163 -20.62 1.82 2.48
C LEU A 163 -20.32 0.67 1.50
N GLU A 164 -19.13 0.07 1.60
CA GLU A 164 -18.76 -1.08 0.78
C GLU A 164 -19.66 -2.29 1.11
N LYS A 165 -19.86 -2.57 2.39
CA LYS A 165 -20.76 -3.64 2.86
C LYS A 165 -22.23 -3.38 2.51
N ALA A 166 -22.64 -2.12 2.44
CA ALA A 166 -23.95 -1.72 1.94
C ALA A 166 -24.11 -1.90 0.41
N GLY A 167 -23.07 -2.32 -0.31
CA GLY A 167 -23.07 -2.44 -1.77
C GLY A 167 -22.98 -1.10 -2.51
N ARG A 168 -22.73 0.01 -1.81
CA ARG A 168 -22.64 1.36 -2.38
C ARG A 168 -21.22 1.65 -2.87
N ARG A 169 -20.72 0.84 -3.81
CA ARG A 169 -19.31 0.83 -4.25
C ARG A 169 -18.75 2.19 -4.67
N LEU A 170 -19.49 3.00 -5.43
CA LEU A 170 -19.03 4.35 -5.81
C LEU A 170 -18.96 5.33 -4.63
N ALA A 171 -19.87 5.21 -3.65
CA ALA A 171 -19.79 5.98 -2.42
C ALA A 171 -18.62 5.51 -1.55
N ALA A 172 -18.44 4.19 -1.45
CA ALA A 172 -17.31 3.58 -0.74
C ALA A 172 -15.96 3.99 -1.35
N SER A 173 -15.82 3.97 -2.68
CA SER A 173 -14.60 4.42 -3.36
C SER A 173 -14.26 5.89 -3.03
N ARG A 174 -15.25 6.78 -3.07
CA ARG A 174 -15.06 8.19 -2.66
C ARG A 174 -14.64 8.32 -1.19
N ALA A 175 -15.28 7.57 -0.30
CA ALA A 175 -14.93 7.56 1.12
C ALA A 175 -13.52 7.00 1.38
N TYR A 176 -13.12 5.92 0.68
CA TYR A 176 -11.77 5.37 0.76
C TYR A 176 -10.71 6.35 0.23
N ARG A 177 -11.02 7.09 -0.84
CA ARG A 177 -10.15 8.17 -1.33
C ARG A 177 -9.94 9.23 -0.26
N GLU A 178 -11.01 9.69 0.40
CA GLU A 178 -10.94 10.68 1.48
C GLU A 178 -10.22 10.17 2.74
N ALA A 179 -10.24 8.85 2.95
CA ALA A 179 -9.47 8.16 3.99
C ALA A 179 -8.02 7.85 3.59
N GLY A 180 -7.57 8.24 2.39
CA GLY A 180 -6.21 7.98 1.89
C GLY A 180 -5.95 6.52 1.47
N LYS A 181 -6.99 5.70 1.35
CA LYS A 181 -6.90 4.30 0.91
C LYS A 181 -7.10 4.19 -0.61
N TYR A 182 -6.20 4.81 -1.35
CA TYR A 182 -6.27 4.94 -2.81
C TYR A 182 -6.29 3.59 -3.56
N LYS A 183 -5.56 2.57 -3.08
CA LYS A 183 -5.54 1.22 -3.70
C LYS A 183 -6.93 0.58 -3.67
N ARG A 184 -7.58 0.53 -2.50
CA ARG A 184 -8.93 -0.04 -2.37
C ARG A 184 -9.97 0.77 -3.15
N ALA A 185 -9.85 2.10 -3.13
CA ALA A 185 -10.70 2.97 -3.93
C ALA A 185 -10.56 2.71 -5.44
N SER A 186 -9.34 2.44 -5.92
CA SER A 186 -9.05 2.04 -7.30
C SER A 186 -9.70 0.70 -7.66
N GLU A 187 -9.54 -0.32 -6.82
CA GLU A 187 -10.15 -1.65 -7.02
C GLU A 187 -11.67 -1.57 -7.18
N LEU A 188 -12.35 -0.81 -6.30
CA LEU A 188 -13.80 -0.61 -6.38
C LEU A 188 -14.25 0.10 -7.66
N LEU A 189 -13.43 1.01 -8.21
CA LEU A 189 -13.73 1.66 -9.48
C LEU A 189 -13.55 0.69 -10.65
N GLU A 190 -12.57 -0.20 -10.60
CA GLU A 190 -12.40 -1.25 -11.62
C GLU A 190 -13.55 -2.23 -11.63
N GLU A 191 -14.02 -2.65 -10.46
CA GLU A 191 -15.20 -3.53 -10.32
C GLU A 191 -16.46 -2.91 -10.96
N GLU A 192 -16.57 -1.58 -10.93
CA GLU A 192 -17.65 -0.82 -11.56
C GLU A 192 -17.38 -0.46 -13.04
N GLY A 193 -16.27 -0.93 -13.62
CA GLY A 193 -15.89 -0.67 -15.01
C GLY A 193 -15.32 0.73 -15.28
N MET A 194 -15.12 1.55 -14.24
CA MET A 194 -14.55 2.90 -14.31
C MET A 194 -13.01 2.86 -14.39
N THR A 195 -12.52 2.27 -15.47
CA THR A 195 -11.10 1.92 -15.64
C THR A 195 -10.16 3.14 -15.63
N LYS A 196 -10.58 4.28 -16.20
CA LYS A 196 -9.74 5.49 -16.28
C LYS A 196 -9.53 6.11 -14.89
N GLU A 197 -10.61 6.25 -14.14
CA GLU A 197 -10.62 6.78 -12.78
C GLU A 197 -9.89 5.83 -11.84
N ALA A 198 -10.07 4.52 -12.01
CA ALA A 198 -9.35 3.52 -11.25
C ALA A 198 -7.83 3.64 -11.42
N VAL A 199 -7.35 3.83 -12.65
CA VAL A 199 -5.92 4.03 -12.94
C VAL A 199 -5.40 5.30 -12.28
N GLU A 200 -6.14 6.41 -12.34
CA GLU A 200 -5.74 7.65 -11.68
C GLU A 200 -5.63 7.48 -10.17
N MET A 201 -6.60 6.79 -9.58
CA MET A 201 -6.60 6.44 -8.15
C MET A 201 -5.43 5.51 -7.78
N PHE A 202 -5.10 4.54 -8.63
CA PHE A 202 -3.93 3.67 -8.41
C PHE A 202 -2.62 4.47 -8.49
N GLY A 203 -2.56 5.46 -9.38
CA GLY A 203 -1.44 6.40 -9.45
C GLY A 203 -1.22 7.13 -8.12
N LEU A 204 -2.28 7.67 -7.51
CA LEU A 204 -2.22 8.32 -6.18
C LEU A 204 -1.67 7.39 -5.09
N TYR A 205 -1.99 6.09 -5.15
CA TYR A 205 -1.45 5.09 -4.22
C TYR A 205 0.08 4.94 -4.31
N LEU A 206 0.66 5.18 -5.48
CA LEU A 206 2.10 5.06 -5.75
C LEU A 206 2.87 6.37 -5.61
N ILE A 207 2.20 7.53 -5.49
CA ILE A 207 2.89 8.82 -5.36
C ILE A 207 3.85 8.81 -4.16
N GLY A 208 5.09 9.23 -4.40
CA GLY A 208 6.13 9.35 -3.38
C GLY A 208 6.76 8.03 -2.92
N LYS A 209 6.34 6.89 -3.49
CA LYS A 209 6.96 5.59 -3.19
C LYS A 209 8.15 5.35 -4.12
N GLU A 210 9.29 5.04 -3.53
CA GLU A 210 10.42 4.49 -4.28
C GLU A 210 10.18 3.00 -4.56
N ILE A 211 10.71 2.53 -5.69
CA ILE A 211 10.53 1.12 -6.07
C ILE A 211 11.46 0.23 -5.25
N ASP A 212 10.91 -0.86 -4.73
CA ASP A 212 11.63 -1.85 -3.94
C ASP A 212 11.08 -3.27 -4.19
N SER A 213 11.69 -4.28 -3.56
CA SER A 213 11.28 -5.68 -3.72
C SER A 213 9.86 -5.99 -3.21
N THR A 214 9.30 -5.17 -2.32
CA THR A 214 7.97 -5.36 -1.74
C THR A 214 6.87 -4.76 -2.61
N ASN A 215 7.19 -3.72 -3.39
CA ASN A 215 6.20 -2.92 -4.12
C ASN A 215 6.35 -2.97 -5.65
N ILE A 216 7.40 -3.59 -6.19
CA ILE A 216 7.62 -3.76 -7.64
C ILE A 216 6.41 -4.35 -8.39
N ASN A 217 5.69 -5.27 -7.75
CA ASN A 217 4.43 -5.83 -8.27
C ASN A 217 3.35 -4.77 -8.47
N ASP A 218 3.24 -3.79 -7.57
CA ASP A 218 2.25 -2.72 -7.68
C ASP A 218 2.58 -1.77 -8.83
N PHE A 219 3.87 -1.46 -9.05
CA PHE A 219 4.31 -0.67 -10.21
C PHE A 219 4.03 -1.41 -11.53
N TYR A 220 4.27 -2.72 -11.57
CA TYR A 220 3.99 -3.55 -12.75
C TYR A 220 2.48 -3.63 -13.05
N ALA A 221 1.66 -3.81 -12.01
CA ALA A 221 0.21 -3.78 -12.13
C ALA A 221 -0.27 -2.41 -12.63
N TYR A 222 0.33 -1.33 -12.13
CA TYR A 222 0.01 0.03 -12.58
C TYR A 222 0.34 0.27 -14.05
N ALA A 223 1.53 -0.13 -14.52
CA ALA A 223 1.89 -0.06 -15.94
C ALA A 223 0.89 -0.80 -16.83
N SER A 224 0.52 -2.02 -16.42
CA SER A 224 -0.45 -2.83 -17.16
C SER A 224 -1.86 -2.19 -17.20
N LYS A 225 -2.28 -1.54 -16.12
CA LYS A 225 -3.54 -0.78 -16.10
C LYS A 225 -3.47 0.45 -17.02
N LEU A 226 -2.34 1.17 -17.03
CA LEU A 226 -2.11 2.32 -17.91
C LEU A 226 -2.18 1.96 -19.39
N GLU A 227 -1.60 0.83 -19.78
CA GLU A 227 -1.67 0.32 -21.16
C GLU A 227 -3.11 0.02 -21.59
N LYS A 228 -3.88 -0.63 -20.72
CA LYS A 228 -5.30 -0.95 -21.00
C LYS A 228 -6.15 0.29 -21.26
N VAL A 229 -5.84 1.42 -20.60
CA VAL A 229 -6.56 2.69 -20.82
C VAL A 229 -5.92 3.58 -21.88
N GLY A 230 -4.89 3.09 -22.60
CA GLY A 230 -4.22 3.82 -23.67
C GLY A 230 -3.30 4.96 -23.19
N LYS A 231 -2.95 5.01 -21.90
CA LYS A 231 -1.99 5.99 -21.35
C LYS A 231 -0.55 5.48 -21.53
N THR A 232 -0.16 5.25 -22.78
CA THR A 232 1.11 4.58 -23.16
C THR A 232 2.35 5.29 -22.61
N GLU A 233 2.42 6.62 -22.66
CA GLU A 233 3.58 7.38 -22.15
C GLU A 233 3.81 7.14 -20.65
N ASN A 234 2.72 7.13 -19.87
CA ASN A 234 2.79 6.88 -18.43
C ASN A 234 3.14 5.42 -18.14
N ALA A 235 2.67 4.47 -18.96
CA ALA A 235 3.05 3.07 -18.83
C ALA A 235 4.55 2.87 -19.06
N VAL A 236 5.10 3.48 -20.12
CA VAL A 236 6.55 3.46 -20.40
C VAL A 236 7.34 4.04 -19.23
N LYS A 237 6.89 5.15 -18.62
CA LYS A 237 7.53 5.71 -17.43
C LYS A 237 7.53 4.73 -16.25
N ALA A 238 6.41 4.07 -15.98
CA ALA A 238 6.30 3.09 -14.90
C ALA A 238 7.18 1.85 -15.16
N LEU A 239 7.18 1.32 -16.39
CA LEU A 239 8.01 0.19 -16.79
C LEU A 239 9.51 0.52 -16.73
N ALA A 240 9.92 1.74 -17.12
CA ALA A 240 11.31 2.18 -17.06
C ALA A 240 11.83 2.24 -15.61
N LEU A 241 10.98 2.60 -14.64
CA LEU A 241 11.34 2.52 -13.21
C LEU A 241 11.59 1.08 -12.78
N ILE A 242 10.77 0.14 -13.25
CA ILE A 242 10.93 -1.29 -12.96
C ILE A 242 12.21 -1.84 -13.58
N ASP A 243 12.47 -1.57 -14.87
CA ASP A 243 13.69 -2.03 -15.55
C ASP A 243 14.96 -1.47 -14.89
N ARG A 244 14.95 -0.21 -14.47
CA ARG A 244 16.09 0.40 -13.76
C ARG A 244 16.40 -0.30 -12.44
N PHE A 245 15.38 -0.73 -11.71
CA PHE A 245 15.53 -1.40 -10.42
C PHE A 245 15.87 -2.89 -10.58
N ASN A 246 15.15 -3.59 -11.45
CA ASN A 246 15.38 -4.99 -11.77
C ASN A 246 15.18 -5.22 -13.28
N PRO A 247 16.26 -5.24 -14.06
CA PRO A 247 16.17 -5.38 -15.50
C PRO A 247 15.73 -6.77 -15.99
N ALA A 248 15.73 -7.77 -15.11
CA ALA A 248 15.25 -9.12 -15.41
C ALA A 248 13.81 -9.36 -14.90
N TYR A 249 13.10 -8.29 -14.52
CA TYR A 249 11.75 -8.41 -13.97
C TYR A 249 10.72 -8.72 -15.05
N LEU A 250 10.24 -9.97 -15.07
CA LEU A 250 9.21 -10.45 -15.98
C LEU A 250 9.52 -10.10 -17.45
N ASP A 251 8.53 -9.55 -18.16
CA ASP A 251 8.56 -9.16 -19.57
C ASP A 251 8.78 -7.65 -19.77
N VAL A 252 9.20 -6.93 -18.71
CA VAL A 252 9.26 -5.45 -18.72
C VAL A 252 10.12 -4.90 -19.86
N ARG A 253 11.28 -5.51 -20.14
CA ARG A 253 12.15 -5.08 -21.24
C ARG A 253 11.54 -5.29 -22.62
N GLU A 254 10.89 -6.42 -22.82
CA GLU A 254 10.20 -6.73 -24.07
C GLU A 254 9.02 -5.77 -24.27
N ARG A 255 8.21 -5.55 -23.22
CA ARG A 255 7.11 -4.58 -23.24
C ARG A 255 7.59 -3.16 -23.47
N LEU A 256 8.69 -2.74 -22.82
CA LEU A 256 9.32 -1.46 -23.11
C LEU A 256 9.69 -1.39 -24.58
N HIS A 257 10.39 -2.39 -25.12
CA HIS A 257 10.72 -2.41 -26.54
C HIS A 257 9.47 -2.34 -27.43
N THR A 258 8.36 -3.01 -27.10
CA THR A 258 7.13 -3.02 -27.92
C THR A 258 6.35 -1.70 -27.85
N LEU A 259 6.14 -1.18 -26.64
CA LEU A 259 5.45 0.10 -26.43
C LEU A 259 6.32 1.25 -26.93
N THR A 260 7.64 1.07 -26.76
CA THR A 260 8.65 1.83 -27.44
C THR A 260 9.04 1.25 -28.81
N SER A 261 8.14 0.54 -29.51
CA SER A 261 8.25 0.25 -30.96
C SER A 261 6.98 0.63 -31.75
N PHE A 262 5.93 1.19 -31.10
CA PHE A 262 4.71 1.75 -31.74
C PHE A 262 4.60 3.28 -32.12
N GLN A 263 5.40 4.21 -31.59
CA GLN A 263 5.75 5.55 -32.11
C GLN A 263 6.81 5.56 -33.26
N TRP A 264 7.07 4.41 -33.89
CA TRP A 264 8.16 4.22 -34.85
C TRP A 264 7.50 4.06 -36.20
N ASP A 265 7.28 5.18 -36.88
CA ASP A 265 7.38 5.10 -38.33
C ASP A 265 8.79 4.63 -38.64
N THR A 266 8.87 3.34 -38.95
CA THR A 266 9.98 2.57 -39.49
C THR A 266 11.01 3.47 -40.17
N ILE A 267 12.04 3.88 -39.44
CA ILE A 267 13.29 4.23 -40.10
C ILE A 267 13.85 2.89 -40.58
N SER A 268 13.48 2.50 -41.80
CA SER A 268 14.18 1.44 -42.50
C SER A 268 15.67 1.75 -42.41
N LEU A 269 16.43 0.88 -41.73
CA LEU A 269 17.89 0.94 -41.69
C LEU A 269 18.51 0.49 -43.02
N GLU A 270 17.69 0.18 -44.02
CA GLU A 270 18.15 -0.15 -45.36
C GLU A 270 18.86 1.07 -45.97
N GLY A 271 20.19 1.01 -45.99
CA GLY A 271 21.03 2.14 -46.40
C GLY A 271 21.24 3.23 -45.34
N LYS A 272 20.99 2.94 -44.05
CA LYS A 272 21.30 3.85 -42.93
C LYS A 272 22.19 3.15 -41.91
N THR A 273 22.97 3.91 -41.16
CA THR A 273 23.81 3.42 -40.07
C THR A 273 23.67 4.31 -38.85
N THR A 274 23.97 3.80 -37.67
CA THR A 274 24.11 4.64 -36.47
C THR A 274 25.52 5.22 -36.40
N LEU A 275 25.69 6.36 -35.74
CA LEU A 275 27.02 6.90 -35.48
C LEU A 275 27.87 5.88 -34.69
N ARG A 276 27.25 5.12 -33.78
CA ARG A 276 27.89 3.97 -33.13
C ARG A 276 28.46 2.97 -34.14
N GLY A 277 27.67 2.58 -35.14
CA GLY A 277 28.10 1.68 -36.21
C GLY A 277 29.29 2.23 -36.98
N MET A 278 29.30 3.54 -37.25
CA MET A 278 30.44 4.21 -37.91
C MET A 278 31.71 4.19 -37.06
N ILE A 279 31.62 4.54 -35.76
CA ILE A 279 32.76 4.55 -34.84
C ILE A 279 33.39 3.15 -34.70
N LYS A 280 32.56 2.09 -34.67
CA LYS A 280 33.05 0.69 -34.56
C LYS A 280 33.59 0.12 -35.87
N GLY A 281 33.05 0.55 -37.02
CA GLY A 281 33.36 -0.05 -38.32
C GLY A 281 34.74 0.34 -38.87
N SER A 282 35.16 1.58 -38.66
CA SER A 282 36.48 2.07 -39.08
C SER A 282 36.84 3.38 -38.39
N LYS A 283 38.14 3.71 -38.33
CA LYS A 283 38.59 5.03 -37.87
C LYS A 283 38.06 6.09 -38.85
N ILE A 284 37.25 7.01 -38.34
CA ILE A 284 36.68 8.10 -39.14
C ILE A 284 37.77 9.16 -39.35
N GLU A 285 37.94 9.63 -40.60
CA GLU A 285 38.89 10.71 -40.90
C GLU A 285 38.51 11.99 -40.14
N PRO A 286 39.45 12.71 -39.49
CA PRO A 286 39.12 13.88 -38.69
C PRO A 286 38.27 14.95 -39.37
N LYS A 287 38.54 15.24 -40.64
CA LYS A 287 37.73 16.20 -41.42
C LYS A 287 36.28 15.74 -41.53
N HIS A 288 36.08 14.44 -41.71
CA HIS A 288 34.75 13.82 -41.74
C HIS A 288 34.10 13.84 -40.35
N CYS A 289 34.84 13.57 -39.26
CA CYS A 289 34.35 13.69 -37.90
C CYS A 289 33.78 15.08 -37.61
N LEU A 290 34.55 16.13 -37.94
CA LEU A 290 34.13 17.52 -37.71
C LEU A 290 32.91 17.90 -38.55
N LYS A 291 32.82 17.40 -39.79
CA LYS A 291 31.66 17.64 -40.66
C LYS A 291 30.40 16.99 -40.08
N LEU A 292 30.49 15.73 -39.64
CA LEU A 292 29.39 15.03 -38.98
C LEU A 292 29.00 15.72 -37.68
N TRP A 293 29.96 16.08 -36.84
CA TRP A 293 29.70 16.75 -35.57
C TRP A 293 29.01 18.10 -35.74
N LEU A 294 29.44 18.92 -36.71
CA LEU A 294 28.76 20.15 -37.09
C LEU A 294 27.31 19.92 -37.54
N GLN A 295 27.05 18.81 -38.21
CA GLN A 295 25.70 18.45 -38.62
C GLN A 295 24.85 18.01 -37.43
N ILE A 296 25.42 17.27 -36.47
CA ILE A 296 24.76 16.90 -35.21
C ILE A 296 24.33 18.16 -34.46
N LEU A 297 25.26 19.11 -34.27
CA LEU A 297 24.98 20.39 -33.63
C LEU A 297 23.82 21.13 -34.31
N LYS A 298 23.85 21.28 -35.64
CA LYS A 298 22.78 21.96 -36.38
C LYS A 298 21.43 21.25 -36.27
N THR A 299 21.43 19.92 -36.28
CA THR A 299 20.19 19.13 -36.21
C THR A 299 19.55 19.29 -34.84
N LEU A 300 20.35 19.18 -33.78
CA LEU A 300 19.91 19.39 -32.41
C LEU A 300 19.46 20.82 -32.16
N GLN A 301 20.20 21.78 -32.69
CA GLN A 301 19.85 23.19 -32.61
C GLN A 301 18.45 23.45 -33.17
N ASN A 302 18.12 22.85 -34.31
CA ASN A 302 16.79 22.96 -34.90
C ASN A 302 15.73 22.25 -34.05
N ALA A 303 16.06 21.08 -33.48
CA ALA A 303 15.16 20.36 -32.56
C ALA A 303 14.84 21.20 -31.31
N TYR A 304 15.84 21.82 -30.69
CA TYR A 304 15.67 22.73 -29.56
C TYR A 304 14.78 23.93 -29.89
N LYS A 305 14.97 24.56 -31.06
CA LYS A 305 14.10 25.66 -31.52
C LYS A 305 12.64 25.23 -31.69
N SER A 306 12.40 23.96 -31.99
CA SER A 306 11.05 23.37 -32.07
C SER A 306 10.55 22.81 -30.72
N GLY A 307 11.21 23.11 -29.60
CA GLY A 307 10.82 22.64 -28.27
C GLY A 307 11.12 21.16 -27.97
N ARG A 308 11.90 20.49 -28.82
CA ARG A 308 12.29 19.07 -28.67
C ARG A 308 13.73 18.94 -28.18
N GLY A 309 13.96 19.18 -26.89
CA GLY A 309 15.21 18.83 -26.23
C GLY A 309 15.29 17.33 -25.95
N LEU A 310 16.39 16.67 -26.32
CA LEU A 310 16.55 15.22 -26.14
C LEU A 310 17.09 14.90 -24.75
N GLY A 311 18.20 15.51 -24.35
CA GLY A 311 18.79 15.32 -23.04
C GLY A 311 19.55 14.00 -22.84
N PHE A 312 19.50 13.08 -23.79
CA PHE A 312 20.12 11.75 -23.70
C PHE A 312 20.78 11.36 -25.03
N ILE A 313 21.55 12.28 -25.60
CA ILE A 313 22.24 12.04 -26.86
C ILE A 313 23.37 11.03 -26.67
N SER A 314 23.42 10.05 -27.55
CA SER A 314 24.51 9.08 -27.64
C SER A 314 24.72 8.65 -29.10
N PRO A 315 25.85 8.01 -29.45
CA PRO A 315 26.10 7.55 -30.82
C PRO A 315 25.06 6.56 -31.37
N GLU A 316 24.37 5.83 -30.50
CA GLU A 316 23.27 4.93 -30.86
C GLU A 316 22.03 5.70 -31.35
N ASN A 317 21.89 6.95 -30.89
CA ASN A 317 20.70 7.77 -31.12
C ASN A 317 20.85 8.66 -32.35
N ILE A 318 21.98 8.60 -33.05
CA ILE A 318 22.27 9.41 -34.22
C ILE A 318 22.30 8.50 -35.43
N ILE A 319 21.29 8.60 -36.28
CA ILE A 319 21.21 7.88 -37.55
C ILE A 319 21.74 8.77 -38.67
N ILE A 320 22.54 8.16 -39.54
CA ILE A 320 23.10 8.77 -40.74
C ILE A 320 22.71 7.88 -41.93
N ASP A 321 22.08 8.46 -42.95
CA ASP A 321 21.79 7.76 -44.21
C ASP A 321 22.92 7.89 -45.24
N ARG A 322 22.84 7.16 -46.37
CA ARG A 322 23.82 7.24 -47.47
C ARG A 322 23.96 8.64 -48.08
N SER A 323 22.97 9.50 -47.94
CA SER A 323 22.98 10.89 -48.41
C SER A 323 23.56 11.83 -47.35
N ASN A 324 24.10 11.31 -46.25
CA ASN A 324 24.52 12.03 -45.06
C ASN A 324 23.40 12.84 -44.40
N ASN A 325 22.12 12.51 -44.58
CA ASN A 325 21.08 13.10 -43.76
C ASN A 325 21.10 12.50 -42.37
N MET A 326 20.81 13.35 -41.39
CA MET A 326 20.85 12.98 -39.98
C MET A 326 19.46 12.92 -39.41
N SER A 327 19.20 11.89 -38.61
CA SER A 327 17.97 11.76 -37.84
C SER A 327 18.32 11.35 -36.42
N LEU A 328 17.61 11.91 -35.45
CA LEU A 328 17.83 11.65 -34.04
C LEU A 328 16.76 10.67 -33.56
N LEU A 329 17.19 9.54 -33.01
CA LEU A 329 16.32 8.59 -32.34
C LEU A 329 16.08 9.00 -30.89
N GLN A 330 14.86 8.80 -30.43
CA GLN A 330 14.56 8.78 -29.01
C GLN A 330 14.91 7.40 -28.47
N SER A 331 15.82 7.32 -27.51
CA SER A 331 16.33 6.04 -27.00
C SER A 331 16.82 6.22 -25.56
N ILE A 332 17.08 5.09 -24.90
CA ILE A 332 17.38 5.02 -23.47
C ILE A 332 18.73 5.70 -23.18
N PRO A 333 18.86 6.49 -22.10
CA PRO A 333 20.13 7.11 -21.73
C PRO A 333 21.23 6.07 -21.54
N THR A 334 22.37 6.26 -22.21
CA THR A 334 23.58 5.46 -21.98
C THR A 334 24.46 6.17 -20.96
N SER A 335 24.85 5.46 -19.88
CA SER A 335 25.57 6.05 -18.75
C SER A 335 26.88 6.74 -19.15
N ALA A 336 27.58 6.24 -20.17
CA ALA A 336 28.88 6.74 -20.60
C ALA A 336 28.86 8.17 -21.17
N TYR A 337 27.74 8.61 -21.77
CA TYR A 337 27.60 9.94 -22.39
C TYR A 337 26.78 10.90 -21.52
N THR A 338 26.21 10.40 -20.43
CA THR A 338 25.29 11.17 -19.59
C THR A 338 26.05 12.17 -18.74
N SER A 339 25.55 13.40 -18.66
CA SER A 339 26.18 14.45 -17.85
C SER A 339 26.11 14.16 -16.34
N PRO A 340 27.08 14.65 -15.54
CA PRO A 340 27.17 14.36 -14.10
C PRO A 340 25.91 14.77 -13.30
N GLU A 341 25.31 15.91 -13.65
CA GLU A 341 24.08 16.40 -13.02
C GLU A 341 22.86 15.53 -13.36
N LYS A 342 22.82 14.96 -14.57
CA LYS A 342 21.74 14.06 -14.98
C LYS A 342 21.85 12.70 -14.29
N LEU A 343 23.06 12.20 -14.05
CA LEU A 343 23.29 11.02 -13.20
C LEU A 343 22.81 11.25 -11.76
N LYS A 344 22.84 12.50 -11.28
CA LYS A 344 22.31 12.92 -9.97
C LYS A 344 20.80 13.18 -9.96
N GLY A 345 20.10 13.00 -11.08
CA GLY A 345 18.66 13.19 -11.17
C GLY A 345 18.20 14.65 -11.21
N ILE A 346 19.09 15.59 -11.53
CA ILE A 346 18.75 17.01 -11.69
C ILE A 346 17.98 17.20 -13.00
N GLU A 347 17.04 18.14 -13.00
CA GLU A 347 16.17 18.47 -14.14
C GLU A 347 16.96 18.78 -15.42
N LEU A 348 16.36 18.44 -16.56
CA LEU A 348 16.99 18.53 -17.87
C LEU A 348 17.31 19.97 -18.26
N GLN A 349 18.57 20.22 -18.64
CA GLN A 349 19.01 21.51 -19.17
C GLN A 349 19.75 21.33 -20.51
N PRO A 350 19.69 22.30 -21.45
CA PRO A 350 20.39 22.21 -22.74
C PRO A 350 21.90 21.95 -22.63
N CYS A 351 22.54 22.46 -21.57
CA CYS A 351 23.96 22.23 -21.30
C CYS A 351 24.30 20.76 -20.95
N ALA A 352 23.31 19.92 -20.64
CA ALA A 352 23.51 18.48 -20.48
C ALA A 352 23.82 17.80 -21.83
N ASP A 353 23.16 18.22 -22.91
CA ASP A 353 23.45 17.70 -24.26
C ASP A 353 24.79 18.23 -24.79
N VAL A 354 25.22 19.43 -24.37
CA VAL A 354 26.58 19.95 -24.65
C VAL A 354 27.65 19.00 -24.10
N TYR A 355 27.47 18.47 -22.89
CA TYR A 355 28.39 17.49 -22.32
C TYR A 355 28.44 16.23 -23.20
N SER A 356 27.29 15.64 -23.50
CA SER A 356 27.18 14.45 -24.36
C SER A 356 27.86 14.67 -25.71
N LEU A 357 27.69 15.85 -26.32
CA LEU A 357 28.31 16.23 -27.59
C LEU A 357 29.83 16.31 -27.52
N GLY A 358 30.39 16.77 -26.40
CA GLY A 358 31.83 16.80 -26.16
C GLY A 358 32.42 15.39 -26.05
N VAL A 359 31.73 14.50 -25.31
CA VAL A 359 32.11 13.09 -25.19
C VAL A 359 32.07 12.37 -26.54
N ILE A 360 31.01 12.60 -27.32
CA ILE A 360 30.87 12.04 -28.68
C ILE A 360 31.99 12.54 -29.60
N LEU A 361 32.31 13.85 -29.58
CA LEU A 361 33.38 14.39 -30.42
C LEU A 361 34.73 13.77 -30.07
N TYR A 362 35.03 13.64 -28.78
CA TYR A 362 36.26 12.99 -28.31
C TYR A 362 36.35 11.56 -28.84
N GLU A 363 35.30 10.76 -28.65
CA GLU A 363 35.28 9.36 -29.12
C GLU A 363 35.39 9.26 -30.64
N MET A 364 34.73 10.14 -31.40
CA MET A 364 34.83 10.15 -32.85
C MET A 364 36.25 10.42 -33.35
N LEU A 365 37.03 11.24 -32.63
CA LEU A 365 38.39 11.59 -33.02
C LEU A 365 39.42 10.56 -32.57
N THR A 366 39.20 9.88 -31.45
CA THR A 366 40.16 8.95 -30.84
C THR A 366 39.82 7.48 -31.08
N GLY A 367 38.55 7.17 -31.32
CA GLY A 367 38.01 5.81 -31.42
C GLY A 367 37.73 5.14 -30.06
N SER A 368 38.01 5.81 -28.93
CA SER A 368 37.78 5.29 -27.57
C SER A 368 37.34 6.40 -26.61
N LEU A 369 36.75 6.02 -25.48
CA LEU A 369 36.52 6.92 -24.35
C LEU A 369 37.66 6.88 -23.33
N ASP A 370 38.65 6.00 -23.53
CA ASP A 370 39.83 5.95 -22.68
C ASP A 370 40.57 7.28 -22.73
N GLY A 371 40.95 7.79 -21.56
CA GLY A 371 41.64 9.08 -21.43
C GLY A 371 40.74 10.32 -21.52
N LEU A 372 39.41 10.19 -21.67
CA LEU A 372 38.49 11.33 -21.72
C LEU A 372 38.73 12.32 -20.55
N GLY A 373 39.02 13.57 -20.89
CA GLY A 373 39.27 14.65 -19.94
C GLY A 373 40.70 14.73 -19.39
N PHE A 374 41.57 13.79 -19.76
CA PHE A 374 42.99 13.77 -19.36
C PHE A 374 43.95 13.78 -20.55
N GLN A 375 43.65 13.02 -21.60
CA GLN A 375 44.44 12.93 -22.83
C GLN A 375 43.91 13.93 -23.86
N ARG A 376 44.81 14.66 -24.52
CA ARG A 376 44.43 15.56 -25.62
C ARG A 376 44.24 14.78 -26.91
N VAL A 377 43.29 15.20 -27.74
CA VAL A 377 43.11 14.59 -29.07
C VAL A 377 44.28 14.92 -29.99
N THR A 378 44.95 16.06 -29.77
CA THR A 378 46.17 16.45 -30.48
C THR A 378 47.38 15.58 -30.12
N ASP A 379 47.45 15.02 -28.90
CA ASP A 379 48.49 14.05 -28.53
C ASP A 379 48.36 12.75 -29.33
N ILE A 380 47.12 12.37 -29.69
CA ILE A 380 46.82 11.16 -30.48
C ILE A 380 46.97 11.45 -31.98
N ASN A 381 46.58 12.66 -32.41
CA ASN A 381 46.69 13.09 -33.80
C ASN A 381 47.18 14.55 -33.87
N PRO A 382 48.50 14.77 -34.05
CA PRO A 382 49.09 16.10 -34.13
C PRO A 382 48.64 16.96 -35.32
N GLU A 383 47.95 16.38 -36.30
CA GLU A 383 47.37 17.14 -37.42
C GLU A 383 46.09 17.88 -37.04
N LEU A 384 45.52 17.57 -35.88
CA LEU A 384 44.36 18.27 -35.34
C LEU A 384 44.77 19.64 -34.81
N PRO A 385 43.94 20.68 -34.99
CA PRO A 385 44.22 21.98 -34.42
C PRO A 385 43.94 22.02 -32.90
N ASP A 386 44.80 22.72 -32.16
CA ASP A 386 44.76 22.84 -30.69
C ASP A 386 43.41 23.32 -30.13
N TRP A 387 42.68 24.17 -30.87
CA TRP A 387 41.37 24.67 -30.44
C TRP A 387 40.34 23.54 -30.24
N LEU A 388 40.53 22.37 -30.84
CA LEU A 388 39.65 21.21 -30.61
C LEU A 388 39.76 20.69 -29.18
N ASP A 389 40.97 20.66 -28.60
CA ASP A 389 41.15 20.24 -27.22
C ASP A 389 40.42 21.19 -26.27
N GLU A 390 40.59 22.50 -26.48
CA GLU A 390 39.96 23.52 -25.66
C GLU A 390 38.43 23.41 -25.69
N MET A 391 37.85 23.22 -26.88
CA MET A 391 36.41 23.07 -27.07
C MET A 391 35.88 21.78 -26.43
N ILE A 392 36.56 20.63 -26.63
CA ILE A 392 36.18 19.35 -26.01
C ILE A 392 36.21 19.49 -24.49
N ILE A 393 37.31 20.03 -23.93
CA ILE A 393 37.49 20.24 -22.49
C ILE A 393 36.40 21.15 -21.93
N LYS A 394 36.05 22.23 -22.63
CA LYS A 394 34.97 23.14 -22.21
C LYS A 394 33.61 22.43 -22.23
N CYS A 395 33.31 21.60 -23.24
CA CYS A 395 32.07 20.81 -23.27
C CYS A 395 31.95 19.81 -22.11
N ILE A 396 33.05 19.16 -21.70
CA ILE A 396 33.02 18.07 -20.71
C ILE A 396 33.34 18.50 -19.27
N LYS A 397 33.33 19.82 -18.97
CA LYS A 397 33.51 20.30 -17.59
C LYS A 397 32.45 19.68 -16.66
N LYS A 398 32.88 19.28 -15.47
CA LYS A 398 32.00 18.68 -14.45
C LYS A 398 31.01 19.68 -13.86
N VAL A 399 31.40 20.95 -13.77
CA VAL A 399 30.54 22.06 -13.34
C VAL A 399 29.84 22.59 -14.57
N LYS A 400 28.51 22.64 -14.54
CA LYS A 400 27.70 22.93 -15.73
C LYS A 400 27.84 24.38 -16.20
N GLU A 401 28.07 25.31 -15.27
CA GLU A 401 28.25 26.74 -15.51
C GLU A 401 29.55 27.03 -16.29
N ASP A 402 30.54 26.14 -16.20
CA ASP A 402 31.83 26.26 -16.90
C ASP A 402 31.78 25.72 -18.34
N ARG A 403 30.65 25.12 -18.75
CA ARG A 403 30.43 24.60 -20.11
C ARG A 403 29.86 25.69 -21.02
N TYR A 404 29.83 25.42 -22.33
CA TYR A 404 28.91 26.13 -23.20
C TYR A 404 27.48 25.92 -22.69
N GLN A 405 26.71 27.01 -22.59
CA GLN A 405 25.35 26.95 -22.05
C GLN A 405 24.33 26.50 -23.09
N SER A 406 24.68 26.59 -24.37
CA SER A 406 23.82 26.15 -25.46
C SER A 406 24.61 25.70 -26.70
N ILE A 407 23.92 25.05 -27.62
CA ILE A 407 24.50 24.62 -28.90
C ILE A 407 24.81 25.82 -29.80
N GLU A 408 24.03 26.91 -29.70
CA GLU A 408 24.30 28.16 -30.39
C GLU A 408 25.67 28.72 -30.03
N GLU A 409 26.05 28.71 -28.75
CA GLU A 409 27.34 29.23 -28.28
C GLU A 409 28.50 28.45 -28.92
N ILE A 410 28.39 27.12 -29.01
CA ILE A 410 29.35 26.26 -29.71
C ILE A 410 29.45 26.65 -31.20
N LEU A 411 28.29 26.80 -31.87
CA LEU A 411 28.24 27.14 -33.29
C LEU A 411 28.80 28.54 -33.58
N GLU A 412 28.66 29.49 -32.65
CA GLU A 412 29.25 30.82 -32.73
C GLU A 412 30.76 30.80 -32.56
N ASP A 413 31.26 30.05 -31.59
CA ASP A 413 32.69 29.90 -31.34
C ASP A 413 33.41 29.29 -32.56
N ILE A 414 32.85 28.23 -33.15
CA ILE A 414 33.39 27.64 -34.39
C ILE A 414 33.40 28.65 -35.55
N LYS A 415 32.39 29.52 -35.66
CA LYS A 415 32.37 30.57 -36.69
C LYS A 415 33.50 31.58 -36.48
N LEU A 416 33.75 31.99 -35.24
CA LEU A 416 34.84 32.92 -34.91
C LEU A 416 36.20 32.31 -35.26
N LEU A 417 36.43 31.05 -34.87
CA LEU A 417 37.64 30.28 -35.20
C LEU A 417 37.84 30.12 -36.73
N SER A 418 36.76 29.97 -37.49
CA SER A 418 36.85 29.90 -38.96
C SER A 418 37.20 31.23 -39.63
N LYS A 419 36.82 32.36 -39.03
CA LYS A 419 37.07 33.72 -39.55
C LYS A 419 38.50 34.18 -39.26
N SER A 420 39.01 33.90 -38.05
CA SER A 420 40.39 34.24 -37.67
C SER A 420 41.41 33.58 -38.60
N LYS A 421 41.18 32.33 -39.02
CA LYS A 421 42.03 31.60 -39.96
C LYS A 421 42.04 32.21 -41.38
N LYS A 422 40.90 32.73 -41.85
CA LYS A 422 40.81 33.42 -43.15
C LYS A 422 41.51 34.78 -43.17
N GLN A 423 41.49 35.50 -42.05
CA GLN A 423 42.19 36.79 -41.92
C GLN A 423 43.71 36.64 -41.77
N GLY A 424 44.18 35.54 -41.16
CA GLY A 424 45.61 35.20 -41.11
C GLY A 424 46.20 34.83 -42.47
N LEU A 425 45.43 34.13 -43.33
CA LEU A 425 45.86 33.77 -44.70
C LEU A 425 45.79 34.94 -45.72
N GLN A 426 45.10 36.05 -45.40
CA GLN A 426 45.05 37.25 -46.25
C GLN A 426 46.10 38.31 -45.86
N ARG A 427 46.88 38.05 -44.80
CA ARG A 427 47.96 38.94 -44.30
C ARG A 427 49.36 38.33 -44.45
N GLN A 428 49.46 37.16 -45.09
CA GLN A 428 50.70 36.59 -45.64
C GLN A 428 50.62 36.73 -47.16
#